data_AF-A0A942G7X3-F1
#
_entry.id   AF-A0A942G7X3-F1
#
_cell.length_a   1.000
_cell.length_b   1.000
_cell.length_c   1.000
_cell.angle_alpha   90.00
_cell.angle_beta   90.00
_cell.angle_gamma   90.00
#
_symmetry.space_group_name_H-M   'P 1'
#
loop_
_entity.id
_entity.type
_entity.pdbx_description
1 polymer ?
#
loop_
_entity_poly.entity_id
_entity_poly.type
_entity_poly.pdbx_seq_one_letter_code
_entity_poly.pdbx_strand_id
1 'polypeptide(L)'
;AIDGMLKSLNDPQSTFFTAQELENFLIQTTGSFAGIGVRIVDVGEEVVIFEIIPGTPAEKAGLFPGDRISRAAGEDLVGQGVERAVELLRGPKGTSITISVIRPGADEAKEMTLSRDDIRMQTVTSRMLQPGLGYIKISSFDNHTGEDFTGQFELLEQEGLHKGLILDLRNNTGGLVDEAIKVAKLLVPAGEITRLVDRSGQIRNIHYSSAPPPSYPIVALVNEESASAAEIVAGALQDRGAALLVGVKTYGKATVQHLDQLPGDSALRLTVAKYLTPSGKDIHGYGLQPDYQVELPAALKYYRYFLPGRLSQGSYGMEVELLQSMLKELGYTVEAEGYFNQETVEALASFQEGVGLPATGIFDDLTWVELREGLEHIAISRDPQLQKAIELTGEADLWRRQGR
;
A
#
# COMPACT_ATOMS: atom_id res chain seq x y z
N ALA A 1 8.47 18.43 -26.50
CA ALA A 1 9.58 19.36 -26.20
C ALA A 1 9.86 19.42 -24.70
N ILE A 2 8.84 19.66 -23.85
CA ILE A 2 8.97 19.66 -22.38
C ILE A 2 9.53 18.34 -21.86
N ASP A 3 9.00 17.20 -22.28
CA ASP A 3 9.53 15.88 -21.87
C ASP A 3 11.00 15.69 -22.25
N GLY A 4 11.43 16.24 -23.39
CA GLY A 4 12.83 16.21 -23.82
C GLY A 4 13.74 17.03 -22.90
N MET A 5 13.28 18.21 -22.45
CA MET A 5 13.99 19.01 -21.46
C MET A 5 14.04 18.32 -20.10
N LEU A 6 12.94 17.71 -19.66
CA LEU A 6 12.90 16.98 -18.38
C LEU A 6 13.79 15.75 -18.39
N LYS A 7 13.78 14.97 -19.48
CA LYS A 7 14.70 13.82 -19.63
C LYS A 7 16.17 14.21 -19.52
N SER A 8 16.54 15.42 -19.95
CA SER A 8 17.92 15.91 -19.83
C SER A 8 18.39 16.13 -18.38
N LEU A 9 17.47 16.21 -17.42
CA LEU A 9 17.80 16.34 -16.00
C LEU A 9 18.33 15.03 -15.42
N ASN A 10 18.11 13.89 -16.10
CA ASN A 10 18.37 12.55 -15.57
C ASN A 10 17.76 12.34 -14.16
N ASP A 11 16.64 13.01 -13.89
CA ASP A 11 15.89 12.89 -12.64
C ASP A 11 14.54 12.24 -12.94
N PRO A 12 14.33 10.97 -12.59
CA PRO A 12 13.08 10.27 -12.84
C PRO A 12 11.89 10.82 -12.04
N GLN A 13 12.14 11.72 -11.06
CA GLN A 13 11.08 12.36 -10.28
C GLN A 13 10.60 13.68 -10.88
N SER A 14 11.30 14.21 -11.88
CA SER A 14 10.92 15.44 -12.58
C SER A 14 10.06 15.10 -13.80
N THR A 15 8.78 15.47 -13.75
CA THR A 15 7.80 15.10 -14.78
C THR A 15 6.88 16.27 -15.13
N PHE A 16 6.37 16.25 -16.36
CA PHE A 16 5.23 17.06 -16.76
C PHE A 16 3.97 16.23 -16.59
N PHE A 17 2.90 16.86 -16.12
CA PHE A 17 1.58 16.27 -16.03
C PHE A 17 0.65 16.97 -17.00
N THR A 18 0.03 16.19 -17.87
CA THR A 18 -1.19 16.58 -18.58
C THR A 18 -2.34 16.80 -17.59
N ALA A 19 -3.45 17.38 -18.04
CA ALA A 19 -4.62 17.59 -17.18
C ALA A 19 -5.14 16.29 -16.53
N GLN A 20 -5.20 15.21 -17.31
CA GLN A 20 -5.66 13.92 -16.81
C GLN A 20 -4.69 13.31 -15.79
N GLU A 21 -3.39 13.40 -16.04
CA GLU A 21 -2.37 12.90 -15.10
C GLU A 21 -2.32 13.74 -13.82
N LEU A 22 -2.49 15.07 -13.93
CA LEU A 22 -2.56 15.96 -12.78
C LEU A 22 -3.77 15.62 -11.90
N GLU A 23 -4.94 15.41 -12.50
CA GLU A 23 -6.14 15.00 -11.76
C GLU A 23 -5.90 13.70 -10.98
N ASN A 24 -5.32 12.69 -11.63
CA ASN A 24 -4.97 11.42 -10.98
C ASN A 24 -3.95 11.60 -9.85
N PHE A 25 -2.92 12.42 -10.06
CA PHE A 25 -1.94 12.75 -9.03
C PHE A 25 -2.57 13.48 -7.84
N LEU A 26 -3.46 14.44 -8.08
CA LEU A 26 -4.17 15.17 -7.04
C LEU A 26 -5.06 14.25 -6.23
N ILE A 27 -5.80 13.33 -6.86
CA ILE A 27 -6.62 12.32 -6.17
C ILE A 27 -5.78 11.46 -5.21
N GLN A 28 -4.60 11.01 -5.66
CA GLN A 28 -3.69 10.25 -4.80
C GLN A 28 -3.20 11.07 -3.60
N THR A 29 -3.03 12.39 -3.79
CA THR A 29 -2.48 13.30 -2.78
C THR A 29 -3.55 13.79 -1.80
N THR A 30 -4.78 14.04 -2.28
CA THR A 30 -5.92 14.42 -1.46
C THR A 30 -6.47 13.23 -0.68
N GLY A 31 -6.20 12.00 -1.13
CA GLY A 31 -6.79 10.79 -0.55
C GLY A 31 -8.30 10.69 -0.80
N SER A 32 -8.85 11.56 -1.66
CA SER A 32 -10.29 11.69 -1.88
C SER A 32 -10.61 11.87 -3.36
N PHE A 33 -11.65 11.17 -3.83
CA PHE A 33 -12.19 11.32 -5.18
C PHE A 33 -13.70 11.17 -5.20
N ALA A 34 -14.37 11.77 -6.19
CA ALA A 34 -15.80 11.58 -6.39
C ALA A 34 -16.07 10.36 -7.29
N GLY A 35 -16.77 9.35 -6.77
CA GLY A 35 -17.01 8.09 -7.49
C GLY A 35 -17.90 7.12 -6.72
N ILE A 36 -17.86 5.84 -7.07
CA ILE A 36 -18.71 4.80 -6.47
C ILE A 36 -18.04 4.00 -5.33
N GLY A 37 -16.71 4.06 -5.18
CA GLY A 37 -15.98 3.42 -4.08
C GLY A 37 -15.53 1.98 -4.35
N VAL A 38 -14.94 1.72 -5.51
CA VAL A 38 -14.38 0.41 -5.89
C VAL A 38 -12.92 0.56 -6.32
N ARG A 39 -12.14 -0.51 -6.15
CA ARG A 39 -10.88 -0.71 -6.86
C ARG A 39 -11.11 -1.75 -7.94
N ILE A 40 -10.65 -1.45 -9.15
CA ILE A 40 -10.83 -2.28 -10.33
C ILE A 40 -9.48 -2.62 -10.95
N VAL A 41 -9.42 -3.77 -11.63
CA VAL A 41 -8.26 -4.28 -12.35
C VAL A 41 -8.71 -4.84 -13.70
N ASP A 42 -7.81 -4.80 -14.68
CA ASP A 42 -8.02 -5.49 -15.94
C ASP A 42 -7.69 -6.97 -15.82
N VAL A 43 -8.61 -7.80 -16.31
CA VAL A 43 -8.50 -9.26 -16.36
C VAL A 43 -8.86 -9.72 -17.76
N GLY A 44 -7.83 -9.93 -18.59
CA GLY A 44 -8.03 -10.12 -20.02
C GLY A 44 -8.62 -8.86 -20.65
N GLU A 45 -9.83 -8.97 -21.20
CA GLU A 45 -10.58 -7.83 -21.78
C GLU A 45 -11.61 -7.24 -20.80
N GLU A 46 -11.61 -7.69 -19.55
CA GLU A 46 -12.70 -7.44 -18.61
C GLU A 46 -12.23 -6.55 -17.47
N VAL A 47 -13.10 -5.61 -17.06
CA VAL A 47 -12.87 -4.77 -15.89
C VAL A 47 -13.48 -5.46 -14.68
N VAL A 48 -12.65 -5.88 -13.73
CA VAL A 48 -13.07 -6.66 -12.55
C VAL A 48 -12.90 -5.84 -11.28
N ILE A 49 -13.90 -5.88 -10.41
CA ILE A 49 -13.82 -5.29 -9.08
C ILE A 49 -12.87 -6.13 -8.23
N PHE A 50 -11.74 -5.54 -7.86
CA PHE A 50 -10.74 -6.16 -7.00
C PHE A 50 -11.08 -6.02 -5.51
N GLU A 51 -11.62 -4.86 -5.12
CA GLU A 51 -11.91 -4.51 -3.73
C GLU A 51 -13.07 -3.51 -3.66
N ILE A 52 -13.92 -3.64 -2.64
CA ILE A 52 -14.96 -2.67 -2.30
C ILE A 52 -14.49 -1.84 -1.12
N ILE A 53 -14.57 -0.51 -1.24
CA ILE A 53 -14.22 0.38 -0.14
C ILE A 53 -15.40 0.42 0.85
N PRO A 54 -15.20 0.11 2.15
CA PRO A 54 -16.29 0.08 3.13
C PRO A 54 -17.01 1.44 3.28
N GLY A 55 -18.32 1.40 3.54
CA GLY A 55 -19.18 2.58 3.74
C GLY A 55 -19.57 3.34 2.46
N THR A 56 -19.07 2.91 1.30
CA THR A 56 -19.26 3.61 0.02
C THR A 56 -20.55 3.21 -0.71
N PRO A 57 -20.96 3.95 -1.76
CA PRO A 57 -22.11 3.58 -2.57
C PRO A 57 -22.03 2.17 -3.17
N ALA A 58 -20.84 1.70 -3.54
CA ALA A 58 -20.62 0.35 -4.07
C ALA A 58 -20.98 -0.75 -3.06
N GLU A 59 -20.53 -0.61 -1.81
CA GLU A 59 -20.88 -1.55 -0.73
C GLU A 59 -22.40 -1.55 -0.49
N LYS A 60 -23.01 -0.36 -0.38
CA LYS A 60 -24.45 -0.21 -0.17
C LYS A 60 -25.29 -0.81 -1.30
N ALA A 61 -24.78 -0.77 -2.53
CA ALA A 61 -25.42 -1.36 -3.70
C ALA A 61 -25.27 -2.90 -3.76
N GLY A 62 -24.40 -3.49 -2.91
CA GLY A 62 -24.16 -4.92 -2.87
C GLY A 62 -23.30 -5.42 -4.03
N LEU A 63 -22.30 -4.62 -4.43
CA LEU A 63 -21.19 -5.07 -5.26
C LEU A 63 -20.23 -5.93 -4.42
N PHE A 64 -19.57 -6.89 -5.06
CA PHE A 64 -18.62 -7.80 -4.43
C PHE A 64 -17.30 -7.84 -5.20
N PRO A 65 -16.16 -8.10 -4.53
CA PRO A 65 -14.94 -8.50 -5.22
C PRO A 65 -15.20 -9.66 -6.19
N GLY A 66 -14.64 -9.58 -7.39
CA GLY A 66 -14.87 -10.52 -8.50
C GLY A 66 -16.01 -10.11 -9.45
N ASP A 67 -16.87 -9.16 -9.09
CA ASP A 67 -17.87 -8.62 -10.01
C ASP A 67 -17.19 -8.02 -11.25
N ARG A 68 -17.65 -8.42 -12.45
CA ARG A 68 -17.15 -7.90 -13.72
C ARG A 68 -18.04 -6.77 -14.22
N ILE A 69 -17.50 -5.58 -14.41
CA ILE A 69 -18.25 -4.43 -14.91
C ILE A 69 -18.28 -4.50 -16.45
N SER A 70 -19.36 -5.05 -17.00
CA SER A 70 -19.51 -5.21 -18.46
C SER A 70 -19.98 -3.93 -19.15
N ARG A 71 -20.74 -3.08 -18.46
CA ARG A 71 -21.20 -1.79 -19.00
C ARG A 71 -21.19 -0.71 -17.94
N ALA A 72 -20.93 0.53 -18.34
CA ALA A 72 -21.07 1.72 -17.51
C ALA A 72 -21.65 2.88 -18.32
N ALA A 73 -22.64 3.58 -17.75
CA ALA A 73 -23.36 4.67 -18.44
C ALA A 73 -23.94 4.28 -19.82
N GLY A 74 -24.29 3.01 -19.99
CA GLY A 74 -24.80 2.47 -21.27
C GLY A 74 -23.72 2.14 -22.30
N GLU A 75 -22.44 2.40 -22.02
CA GLU A 75 -21.30 2.02 -22.85
C GLU A 75 -20.80 0.61 -22.50
N ASP A 76 -20.33 -0.14 -23.49
CA ASP A 76 -19.68 -1.43 -23.30
C ASP A 76 -18.23 -1.21 -22.85
N LEU A 77 -17.81 -1.90 -21.79
CA LEU A 77 -16.47 -1.80 -21.24
C LEU A 77 -15.55 -2.94 -21.65
N VAL A 78 -16.06 -3.99 -22.31
CA VAL A 78 -15.23 -5.11 -22.76
C VAL A 78 -14.19 -4.61 -23.78
N GLY A 79 -12.92 -4.87 -23.49
CA GLY A 79 -11.78 -4.47 -24.31
C GLY A 79 -11.43 -2.96 -24.26
N GLN A 80 -12.12 -2.17 -23.43
CA GLN A 80 -11.83 -0.73 -23.27
C GLN A 80 -10.76 -0.44 -22.22
N GLY A 81 -10.52 -1.37 -21.29
CA GLY A 81 -9.54 -1.25 -20.22
C GLY A 81 -10.02 -0.46 -19.00
N VAL A 82 -9.23 -0.55 -17.93
CA VAL A 82 -9.53 0.02 -16.62
C VAL A 82 -9.64 1.54 -16.65
N GLU A 83 -8.84 2.23 -17.47
CA GLU A 83 -8.83 3.69 -17.54
C GLU A 83 -10.19 4.22 -17.99
N ARG A 84 -10.79 3.60 -19.02
CA ARG A 84 -12.11 4.01 -19.50
C ARG A 84 -13.19 3.77 -18.46
N ALA A 85 -13.11 2.67 -17.72
CA ALA A 85 -14.01 2.42 -16.62
C ALA A 85 -13.87 3.48 -15.52
N VAL A 86 -12.64 3.87 -15.15
CA VAL A 86 -12.40 4.94 -14.15
C VAL A 86 -13.06 6.25 -14.58
N GLU A 87 -12.88 6.67 -15.84
CA GLU A 87 -13.50 7.89 -16.39
C GLU A 87 -15.02 7.89 -16.24
N LEU A 88 -15.67 6.76 -16.56
CA LEU A 88 -17.12 6.63 -16.48
C LEU A 88 -17.62 6.53 -15.04
N LEU A 89 -16.95 5.76 -14.19
CA LEU A 89 -17.37 5.52 -12.80
C LEU A 89 -17.22 6.77 -11.92
N ARG A 90 -16.26 7.64 -12.25
CA ARG A 90 -16.09 8.94 -11.61
C ARG A 90 -17.09 9.97 -12.13
N GLY A 91 -17.26 11.04 -11.36
CA GLY A 91 -18.16 12.13 -11.69
C GLY A 91 -18.61 12.89 -10.45
N PRO A 92 -19.31 14.04 -10.63
CA PRO A 92 -19.65 14.91 -9.52
C PRO A 92 -20.47 14.20 -8.43
N LYS A 93 -20.16 14.49 -7.17
CA LYS A 93 -20.92 14.00 -6.02
C LYS A 93 -22.42 14.26 -6.18
N GLY A 94 -23.22 13.29 -5.76
CA GLY A 94 -24.68 13.33 -5.84
C GLY A 94 -25.26 12.98 -7.20
N THR A 95 -24.44 12.90 -8.26
CA THR A 95 -24.88 12.32 -9.54
C THR A 95 -25.03 10.81 -9.42
N SER A 96 -25.73 10.19 -10.36
CA SER A 96 -25.85 8.72 -10.40
C SER A 96 -25.23 8.15 -11.67
N ILE A 97 -24.82 6.88 -11.59
CA ILE A 97 -24.39 6.08 -12.74
C ILE A 97 -25.08 4.73 -12.70
N THR A 98 -25.48 4.24 -13.87
CA THR A 98 -25.93 2.88 -14.06
C THR A 98 -24.79 2.04 -14.62
N ILE A 99 -24.55 0.89 -13.99
CA ILE A 99 -23.58 -0.12 -14.42
C ILE A 99 -24.27 -1.47 -14.61
N SER A 100 -23.72 -2.30 -15.49
CA SER A 100 -24.09 -3.71 -15.60
C SER A 100 -22.94 -4.55 -15.08
N VAL A 101 -23.22 -5.44 -14.14
CA VAL A 101 -22.21 -6.33 -13.54
C VAL A 101 -22.54 -7.79 -13.77
N ILE A 102 -21.54 -8.60 -14.08
CA ILE A 102 -21.65 -10.06 -14.18
C ILE A 102 -20.93 -10.65 -12.98
N ARG A 103 -21.67 -11.38 -12.15
CA ARG A 103 -21.09 -12.08 -10.98
C ARG A 103 -20.32 -13.31 -11.45
N PRO A 104 -19.25 -13.68 -10.75
CA PRO A 104 -18.62 -14.97 -10.98
C PRO A 104 -19.63 -16.12 -10.87
N GLY A 105 -19.67 -16.98 -11.90
CA GLY A 105 -20.61 -18.10 -11.98
C GLY A 105 -22.05 -17.75 -12.39
N ALA A 106 -22.36 -16.47 -12.70
CA ALA A 106 -23.65 -16.06 -13.21
C ALA A 106 -23.62 -15.85 -14.74
N ASP A 107 -24.66 -16.30 -15.43
CA ASP A 107 -24.79 -16.15 -16.89
C ASP A 107 -25.42 -14.80 -17.31
N GLU A 108 -26.13 -14.13 -16.39
CA GLU A 108 -26.84 -12.89 -16.67
C GLU A 108 -26.19 -11.68 -15.98
N ALA A 109 -26.12 -10.56 -16.71
CA ALA A 109 -25.70 -9.29 -16.16
C ALA A 109 -26.82 -8.67 -15.30
N LYS A 110 -26.45 -8.15 -14.14
CA LYS A 110 -27.33 -7.39 -13.26
C LYS A 110 -27.09 -5.89 -13.44
N GLU A 111 -28.14 -5.16 -13.76
CA GLU A 111 -28.08 -3.70 -13.83
C GLU A 111 -28.25 -3.08 -12.44
N MET A 112 -27.43 -2.07 -12.14
CA MET A 112 -27.37 -1.40 -10.84
C MET A 112 -27.18 0.10 -11.03
N THR A 113 -27.97 0.92 -10.33
CA THR A 113 -27.77 2.37 -10.28
C THR A 113 -27.17 2.78 -8.95
N LEU A 114 -26.05 3.48 -8.99
CA LEU A 114 -25.30 3.93 -7.82
C LEU A 114 -25.19 5.45 -7.83
N SER A 115 -25.32 6.06 -6.66
CA SER A 115 -24.95 7.47 -6.46
C SER A 115 -23.43 7.59 -6.36
N ARG A 116 -22.86 8.65 -6.93
CA ARG A 116 -21.47 9.04 -6.69
C ARG A 116 -21.37 9.84 -5.40
N ASP A 117 -20.34 9.59 -4.61
CA ASP A 117 -20.04 10.32 -3.37
C ASP A 117 -18.55 10.64 -3.30
N ASP A 118 -18.16 11.48 -2.33
CA ASP A 118 -16.76 11.70 -1.98
C ASP A 118 -16.24 10.45 -1.28
N ILE A 119 -15.41 9.70 -1.99
CA ILE A 119 -14.76 8.51 -1.50
C ILE A 119 -13.45 8.92 -0.87
N ARG A 120 -13.35 8.70 0.44
CA ARG A 120 -12.13 8.91 1.22
C ARG A 120 -11.39 7.58 1.38
N MET A 121 -10.14 7.54 0.96
CA MET A 121 -9.26 6.41 1.18
C MET A 121 -8.84 6.37 2.65
N GLN A 122 -8.93 5.20 3.28
CA GLN A 122 -8.37 5.00 4.61
C GLN A 122 -6.88 4.68 4.47
N THR A 123 -6.03 5.63 4.82
CA THR A 123 -4.57 5.48 4.78
C THR A 123 -3.98 5.04 6.11
N VAL A 124 -4.72 5.22 7.22
CA VAL A 124 -4.31 4.80 8.55
C VAL A 124 -5.32 3.85 9.16
N THR A 125 -4.83 2.72 9.68
CA THR A 125 -5.63 1.75 10.43
C THR A 125 -4.89 1.34 11.69
N SER A 126 -5.62 1.10 12.78
CA SER A 126 -5.05 0.60 14.02
C SER A 126 -5.82 -0.57 14.62
N ARG A 127 -5.12 -1.33 15.47
CA ARG A 127 -5.72 -2.37 16.32
C ARG A 127 -4.81 -2.70 17.49
N MET A 128 -5.39 -3.18 18.59
CA MET A 128 -4.65 -3.82 19.67
C MET A 128 -4.29 -5.26 19.26
N LEU A 129 -2.99 -5.60 19.14
CA LEU A 129 -2.56 -6.96 18.80
C LEU A 129 -2.68 -7.91 20.00
N GLN A 130 -2.36 -7.39 21.18
CA GLN A 130 -2.45 -8.05 22.48
C GLN A 130 -2.68 -6.99 23.55
N PRO A 131 -3.18 -7.32 24.76
CA PRO A 131 -3.40 -6.32 25.81
C PRO A 131 -2.15 -5.45 26.06
N GLY A 132 -2.25 -4.17 25.70
CA GLY A 132 -1.21 -3.14 25.82
C GLY A 132 -0.24 -3.00 24.65
N LEU A 133 -0.32 -3.84 23.61
CA LEU A 133 0.53 -3.79 22.40
C LEU A 133 -0.29 -3.33 21.20
N GLY A 134 -0.08 -2.07 20.79
CA GLY A 134 -0.76 -1.46 19.67
C GLY A 134 -0.07 -1.72 18.34
N TYR A 135 -0.85 -1.72 17.26
CA TYR A 135 -0.39 -1.76 15.89
C TYR A 135 -1.07 -0.64 15.10
N ILE A 136 -0.30 0.15 14.37
CA ILE A 136 -0.80 1.15 13.43
C ILE A 136 -0.12 0.92 12.09
N LYS A 137 -0.91 0.82 11.01
CA LYS A 137 -0.41 0.77 9.64
C LYS A 137 -0.71 2.08 8.93
N ILE A 138 0.28 2.61 8.22
CA ILE A 138 0.14 3.75 7.33
C ILE A 138 0.46 3.27 5.90
N SER A 139 -0.54 3.25 5.01
CA SER A 139 -0.36 2.77 3.63
C SER A 139 0.12 3.87 2.67
N SER A 140 -0.13 5.14 2.98
CA SER A 140 0.29 6.31 2.20
C SER A 140 0.21 7.57 3.08
N PHE A 141 0.83 8.67 2.67
CA PHE A 141 0.70 9.98 3.30
C PHE A 141 -0.10 10.94 2.40
N ASP A 142 -1.42 10.93 2.56
CA ASP A 142 -2.34 11.91 1.95
C ASP A 142 -2.66 13.07 2.91
N ASN A 143 -3.41 14.06 2.44
CA ASN A 143 -3.81 15.25 3.20
C ASN A 143 -4.52 14.99 4.55
N HIS A 144 -4.99 13.76 4.79
CA HIS A 144 -5.74 13.40 5.98
C HIS A 144 -4.93 12.55 6.97
N THR A 145 -3.80 12.00 6.51
CA THR A 145 -3.02 11.00 7.24
C THR A 145 -2.58 11.47 8.63
N GLY A 146 -2.17 12.74 8.79
CA GLY A 146 -1.76 13.25 10.10
C GLY A 146 -2.91 13.29 11.13
N GLU A 147 -4.11 13.68 10.69
CA GLU A 147 -5.31 13.70 11.54
C GLU A 147 -5.78 12.27 11.84
N ASP A 148 -5.83 11.40 10.82
CA ASP A 148 -6.25 10.01 10.97
C ASP A 148 -5.31 9.24 11.89
N PHE A 149 -4.00 9.45 11.76
CA PHE A 149 -3.02 8.87 12.67
C PHE A 149 -3.23 9.34 14.10
N THR A 150 -3.47 10.64 14.31
CA THR A 150 -3.74 11.18 15.65
C THR A 150 -4.93 10.47 16.29
N GLY A 151 -6.06 10.39 15.57
CA GLY A 151 -7.26 9.71 16.07
C GLY A 151 -7.04 8.22 16.34
N GLN A 152 -6.38 7.50 15.42
CA GLN A 152 -6.10 6.07 15.57
C GLN A 152 -5.11 5.78 16.72
N PHE A 153 -4.16 6.69 16.96
CA PHE A 153 -3.21 6.60 18.07
C PHE A 153 -3.89 6.87 19.42
N GLU A 154 -4.70 7.92 19.53
CA GLU A 154 -5.48 8.23 20.73
C GLU A 154 -6.46 7.10 21.10
N LEU A 155 -7.08 6.45 20.10
CA LEU A 155 -7.92 5.27 20.32
C LEU A 155 -7.13 4.13 20.99
N LEU A 156 -5.93 3.82 20.51
CA LEU A 156 -5.08 2.81 21.14
C LEU A 156 -4.67 3.19 22.56
N GLU A 157 -4.37 4.47 22.81
CA GLU A 157 -4.07 4.97 24.16
C GLU A 157 -5.28 4.78 25.10
N GLN A 158 -6.49 5.09 24.64
CA GLN A 158 -7.74 4.87 25.40
C GLN A 158 -8.02 3.39 25.65
N GLU A 159 -7.66 2.51 24.71
CA GLU A 159 -7.72 1.05 24.85
C GLU A 159 -6.61 0.47 25.75
N GLY A 160 -5.71 1.32 26.25
CA GLY A 160 -4.68 0.96 27.21
C GLY A 160 -3.35 0.56 26.57
N LEU A 161 -2.88 1.28 25.55
CA LEU A 161 -1.52 1.16 25.01
C LEU A 161 -0.46 1.45 26.10
N HIS A 162 0.37 0.47 26.44
CA HIS A 162 1.42 0.65 27.46
C HIS A 162 2.61 -0.31 27.38
N LYS A 163 2.52 -1.37 26.56
CA LYS A 163 3.61 -2.36 26.37
C LYS A 163 4.47 -2.09 25.15
N GLY A 164 3.91 -1.48 24.11
CA GLY A 164 4.64 -1.15 22.90
C GLY A 164 3.74 -0.77 21.73
N LEU A 165 4.33 -0.18 20.71
CA LEU A 165 3.68 0.18 19.45
C LEU A 165 4.45 -0.41 18.28
N ILE A 166 3.75 -1.10 17.40
CA ILE A 166 4.27 -1.50 16.09
C ILE A 166 3.73 -0.53 15.04
N LEU A 167 4.63 0.17 14.36
CA LEU A 167 4.31 1.09 13.26
C LEU A 167 4.64 0.42 11.92
N ASP A 168 3.63 0.05 11.15
CA ASP A 168 3.84 -0.61 9.86
C ASP A 168 3.87 0.41 8.71
N LEU A 169 5.06 0.56 8.12
CA LEU A 169 5.34 1.44 6.98
C LEU A 169 5.67 0.64 5.71
N ARG A 170 5.45 -0.67 5.70
CA ARG A 170 5.68 -1.53 4.53
C ARG A 170 4.69 -1.20 3.42
N ASN A 171 5.15 -1.26 2.18
CA ASN A 171 4.37 -0.93 0.98
C ASN A 171 3.85 0.53 0.97
N ASN A 172 4.47 1.41 1.75
CA ASN A 172 4.15 2.83 1.78
C ASN A 172 5.15 3.60 0.92
N THR A 173 4.74 3.95 -0.30
CA THR A 173 5.57 4.68 -1.27
C THR A 173 5.81 6.16 -0.91
N GLY A 174 5.35 6.60 0.26
CA GLY A 174 5.46 7.94 0.79
C GLY A 174 4.19 8.75 0.57
N GLY A 175 4.35 9.99 0.12
CA GLY A 175 3.26 10.96 -0.02
C GLY A 175 3.73 12.33 0.46
N LEU A 176 2.82 13.07 1.11
CA LEU A 176 3.06 14.42 1.59
C LEU A 176 4.03 14.43 2.78
N VAL A 177 5.11 15.18 2.62
CA VAL A 177 6.15 15.36 3.65
C VAL A 177 5.58 15.99 4.93
N ASP A 178 4.68 16.97 4.79
CA ASP A 178 4.07 17.64 5.94
C ASP A 178 3.21 16.69 6.80
N GLU A 179 2.57 15.71 6.17
CA GLU A 179 1.76 14.70 6.85
C GLU A 179 2.63 13.69 7.59
N ALA A 180 3.75 13.27 6.98
CA ALA A 180 4.78 12.50 7.69
C ALA A 180 5.36 13.27 8.88
N ILE A 181 5.58 14.58 8.77
CA ILE A 181 6.04 15.41 9.89
C ILE A 181 4.99 15.47 10.99
N LYS A 182 3.70 15.58 10.67
CA LYS A 182 2.61 15.53 11.67
C LYS A 182 2.62 14.21 12.44
N VAL A 183 2.75 13.08 11.74
CA VAL A 183 2.89 11.75 12.36
C VAL A 183 4.15 11.67 13.23
N ALA A 184 5.31 12.09 12.69
CA ALA A 184 6.57 12.07 13.41
C ALA A 184 6.55 12.93 14.70
N LYS A 185 5.82 14.05 14.71
CA LYS A 185 5.66 14.90 15.91
C LYS A 185 4.95 14.22 17.08
N LEU A 186 4.26 13.10 16.86
CA LEU A 186 3.62 12.32 17.92
C LEU A 186 4.53 11.21 18.47
N LEU A 187 5.45 10.69 17.66
CA LEU A 187 6.25 9.51 17.99
C LEU A 187 7.73 9.80 18.25
N VAL A 188 8.30 10.78 17.54
CA VAL A 188 9.72 11.12 17.64
C VAL A 188 9.92 12.01 18.87
N PRO A 189 10.83 11.65 19.81
CA PRO A 189 11.10 12.47 20.99
C PRO A 189 11.66 13.83 20.59
N ALA A 190 11.62 14.79 21.53
CA ALA A 190 12.10 16.15 21.34
C ALA A 190 13.45 16.19 20.59
N GLY A 191 13.50 16.91 19.46
CA GLY A 191 14.65 16.93 18.56
C GLY A 191 14.28 17.06 17.09
N GLU A 192 15.30 16.98 16.23
CA GLU A 192 15.11 17.06 14.79
C GLU A 192 14.42 15.80 14.24
N ILE A 193 13.45 16.02 13.34
CA ILE A 193 12.79 14.96 12.54
C ILE A 193 13.52 14.81 11.22
N THR A 194 13.74 15.92 10.51
CA THR A 194 14.41 15.95 9.21
C THR A 194 14.84 17.36 8.88
N ARG A 195 15.84 17.51 8.01
CA ARG A 195 16.19 18.80 7.37
C ARG A 195 16.12 18.73 5.87
N LEU A 196 15.73 19.83 5.24
CA LEU A 196 15.72 20.00 3.80
C LEU A 196 16.95 20.80 3.38
N VAL A 197 17.69 20.31 2.39
CA VAL A 197 18.87 20.97 1.82
C VAL A 197 18.69 21.20 0.33
N ASP A 198 19.22 22.30 -0.18
CA ASP A 198 19.24 22.58 -1.62
C ASP A 198 20.43 21.87 -2.32
N ARG A 199 20.56 22.11 -3.63
CA ARG A 199 21.66 21.56 -4.44
C ARG A 199 23.08 21.98 -3.99
N SER A 200 23.20 23.08 -3.26
CA SER A 200 24.48 23.56 -2.71
C SER A 200 24.77 23.00 -1.31
N GLY A 201 23.84 22.22 -0.76
CA GLY A 201 23.89 21.72 0.62
C GLY A 201 23.44 22.76 1.66
N GLN A 202 22.91 23.91 1.24
CA GLN A 202 22.39 24.91 2.16
C GLN A 202 21.06 24.41 2.75
N ILE A 203 20.95 24.51 4.08
CA ILE A 203 19.73 24.16 4.81
C ILE A 203 18.63 25.16 4.44
N ARG A 204 17.55 24.64 3.86
CA ARG A 204 16.32 25.38 3.56
C ARG A 204 15.37 25.40 4.75
N ASN A 205 15.25 24.26 5.44
CA ASN A 205 14.34 24.10 6.58
C ASN A 205 14.82 22.95 7.49
N ILE A 206 14.47 23.02 8.77
CA ILE A 206 14.63 21.92 9.73
C ILE A 206 13.31 21.75 10.48
N HIS A 207 12.79 20.52 10.50
CA HIS A 207 11.58 20.18 11.22
C HIS A 207 11.92 19.52 12.54
N TYR A 208 11.24 19.93 13.61
CA TYR A 208 11.47 19.44 14.96
C TYR A 208 10.20 18.83 15.56
N SER A 209 10.41 17.85 16.43
CA SER A 209 9.43 17.34 17.37
C SER A 209 9.66 17.94 18.76
N SER A 210 8.58 18.03 19.54
CA SER A 210 8.60 18.40 20.96
C SER A 210 7.97 17.30 21.82
N ALA A 211 7.67 16.13 21.27
CA ALA A 211 7.05 15.04 22.03
C ALA A 211 7.96 14.55 23.16
N PRO A 212 7.38 14.12 24.29
CA PRO A 212 8.15 13.41 25.31
C PRO A 212 8.69 12.10 24.74
N PRO A 213 9.77 11.55 25.31
CA PRO A 213 10.18 10.18 25.02
C PRO A 213 9.01 9.20 25.22
N PRO A 214 8.80 8.25 24.29
CA PRO A 214 7.78 7.22 24.46
C PRO A 214 7.98 6.46 25.76
N SER A 215 6.87 6.16 26.46
CA SER A 215 6.89 5.39 27.71
C SER A 215 6.99 3.88 27.49
N TYR A 216 6.92 3.45 26.23
CA TYR A 216 6.93 2.06 25.78
C TYR A 216 7.73 1.92 24.48
N PRO A 217 8.16 0.70 24.14
CA PRO A 217 8.91 0.45 22.93
C PRO A 217 8.14 0.70 21.64
N ILE A 218 8.80 1.31 20.66
CA ILE A 218 8.31 1.39 19.28
C ILE A 218 9.18 0.51 18.38
N VAL A 219 8.55 -0.25 17.50
CA VAL A 219 9.20 -0.99 16.41
C VAL A 219 8.52 -0.59 15.10
N ALA A 220 9.28 -0.16 14.10
CA ALA A 220 8.75 0.16 12.79
C ALA A 220 9.05 -0.94 11.78
N LEU A 221 8.03 -1.44 11.09
CA LEU A 221 8.18 -2.40 10.00
C LEU A 221 8.42 -1.63 8.69
N VAL A 222 9.46 -2.03 7.96
CA VAL A 222 9.86 -1.38 6.71
C VAL A 222 10.22 -2.42 5.64
N ASN A 223 10.05 -2.06 4.38
CA ASN A 223 10.50 -2.87 3.26
C ASN A 223 10.96 -2.01 2.07
N GLU A 224 11.29 -2.64 0.95
CA GLU A 224 11.82 -1.95 -0.23
C GLU A 224 10.84 -0.99 -0.89
N GLU A 225 9.55 -1.08 -0.57
CA GLU A 225 8.53 -0.13 -1.01
C GLU A 225 8.31 1.03 -0.03
N SER A 226 8.81 0.93 1.20
CA SER A 226 8.86 2.06 2.13
C SER A 226 9.74 3.16 1.53
N ALA A 227 9.14 4.29 1.16
CA ALA A 227 9.85 5.34 0.43
C ALA A 227 9.48 6.75 0.91
N SER A 228 10.40 7.71 0.70
CA SER A 228 10.13 9.14 0.82
C SER A 228 9.56 9.53 2.19
N ALA A 229 8.32 10.02 2.27
CA ALA A 229 7.67 10.41 3.53
C ALA A 229 7.70 9.29 4.59
N ALA A 230 7.57 8.01 4.21
CA ALA A 230 7.73 6.88 5.13
C ALA A 230 9.15 6.78 5.69
N GLU A 231 10.16 7.02 4.86
CA GLU A 231 11.56 7.01 5.28
C GLU A 231 11.92 8.23 6.15
N ILE A 232 11.20 9.35 6.03
CA ILE A 232 11.33 10.48 6.97
C ILE A 232 10.92 10.04 8.37
N VAL A 233 9.75 9.39 8.52
CA VAL A 233 9.27 8.90 9.82
C VAL A 233 10.20 7.82 10.36
N ALA A 234 10.51 6.80 9.56
CA ALA A 234 11.37 5.69 9.97
C ALA A 234 12.79 6.17 10.34
N GLY A 235 13.40 7.02 9.50
CA GLY A 235 14.74 7.55 9.72
C GLY A 235 14.80 8.46 10.94
N ALA A 236 13.77 9.28 11.18
CA ALA A 236 13.68 10.10 12.38
C ALA A 236 13.59 9.24 13.65
N LEU A 237 12.74 8.21 13.65
CA LEU A 237 12.62 7.30 14.79
C LEU A 237 13.93 6.53 15.06
N GLN A 238 14.56 6.02 14.01
CA GLN A 238 15.80 5.25 14.10
C GLN A 238 16.97 6.10 14.60
N ASP A 239 17.25 7.24 13.95
CA ASP A 239 18.39 8.10 14.32
C ASP A 239 18.25 8.72 15.71
N ARG A 240 17.01 8.83 16.22
CA ARG A 240 16.73 9.35 17.57
C ARG A 240 16.67 8.25 18.63
N GLY A 241 16.93 6.98 18.25
CA GLY A 241 16.85 5.83 19.17
C GLY A 241 15.45 5.61 19.73
N ALA A 242 14.42 6.05 19.01
CA ALA A 242 13.03 6.00 19.41
C ALA A 242 12.26 4.82 18.82
N ALA A 243 12.80 4.15 17.80
CA ALA A 243 12.29 2.87 17.33
C ALA A 243 13.40 2.01 16.74
N LEU A 244 13.20 0.69 16.77
CA LEU A 244 13.96 -0.27 15.97
C LEU A 244 13.27 -0.47 14.62
N LEU A 245 14.03 -0.54 13.53
CA LEU A 245 13.54 -0.90 12.22
C LEU A 245 13.65 -2.42 12.00
N VAL A 246 12.57 -3.06 11.59
CA VAL A 246 12.52 -4.49 11.26
C VAL A 246 12.03 -4.67 9.84
N GLY A 247 12.65 -5.60 9.10
CA GLY A 247 12.22 -5.97 7.75
C GLY A 247 13.40 -5.93 6.79
N VAL A 248 13.28 -5.21 5.67
CA VAL A 248 14.34 -5.11 4.67
C VAL A 248 14.67 -3.66 4.34
N LYS A 249 15.77 -3.45 3.61
CA LYS A 249 16.24 -2.12 3.22
C LYS A 249 15.16 -1.34 2.47
N THR A 250 14.97 -0.07 2.81
CA THR A 250 13.98 0.81 2.19
C THR A 250 14.38 1.30 0.80
N TYR A 251 13.46 1.97 0.11
CA TYR A 251 13.64 2.38 -1.29
C TYR A 251 14.80 3.37 -1.51
N GLY A 252 14.98 4.34 -0.63
CA GLY A 252 16.00 5.39 -0.76
C GLY A 252 15.57 6.60 -1.58
N LYS A 253 14.36 7.12 -1.39
CA LYS A 253 13.89 8.33 -2.11
C LYS A 253 13.99 9.58 -1.23
N ALA A 254 15.19 10.15 -1.15
CA ALA A 254 15.44 11.38 -0.37
C ALA A 254 15.24 12.73 -1.11
N THR A 255 14.58 12.75 -2.26
CA THR A 255 14.34 13.99 -3.04
C THR A 255 12.94 14.54 -2.78
N VAL A 256 12.84 15.86 -2.67
CA VAL A 256 11.58 16.59 -2.49
C VAL A 256 11.21 17.27 -3.80
N GLN A 257 9.98 17.01 -4.27
CA GLN A 257 9.44 17.63 -5.45
C GLN A 257 8.52 18.79 -5.10
N HIS A 258 8.52 19.83 -5.94
CA HIS A 258 7.53 20.89 -5.96
C HIS A 258 6.65 20.72 -7.20
N LEU A 259 5.36 21.06 -7.07
CA LEU A 259 4.38 20.99 -8.14
C LEU A 259 3.99 22.42 -8.54
N ASP A 260 4.40 22.84 -9.73
CA ASP A 260 4.04 24.12 -10.33
C ASP A 260 2.88 23.92 -11.29
N GLN A 261 1.70 24.46 -10.97
CA GLN A 261 0.56 24.44 -11.90
C GLN A 261 0.82 25.38 -13.09
N LEU A 262 0.46 24.91 -14.28
CA LEU A 262 0.64 25.60 -15.55
C LEU A 262 -0.73 25.85 -16.21
N PRO A 263 -0.82 26.78 -17.17
CA PRO A 263 -2.06 27.00 -17.92
C PRO A 263 -2.61 25.72 -18.57
N GLY A 264 -3.94 25.61 -18.67
CA GLY A 264 -4.62 24.46 -19.28
C GLY A 264 -4.65 23.21 -18.40
N ASP A 265 -4.76 23.40 -17.08
CA ASP A 265 -4.85 22.35 -16.05
C ASP A 265 -3.68 21.36 -16.06
N SER A 266 -2.52 21.77 -16.58
CA SER A 266 -1.28 20.97 -16.56
C SER A 266 -0.41 21.34 -15.37
N ALA A 267 0.61 20.53 -15.07
CA ALA A 267 1.57 20.87 -14.03
C ALA A 267 2.98 20.37 -14.34
N LEU A 268 3.97 21.04 -13.75
CA LEU A 268 5.35 20.62 -13.74
C LEU A 268 5.73 20.18 -12.33
N ARG A 269 6.21 18.96 -12.19
CA ARG A 269 6.75 18.46 -10.93
C ARG A 269 8.27 18.42 -11.03
N LEU A 270 8.97 19.18 -10.19
CA LEU A 270 10.43 19.29 -10.23
C LEU A 270 11.05 18.98 -8.88
N THR A 271 12.19 18.30 -8.87
CA THR A 271 13.00 18.14 -7.66
C THR A 271 13.64 19.48 -7.27
N VAL A 272 13.36 19.96 -6.06
CA VAL A 272 13.81 21.27 -5.55
C VAL A 272 14.69 21.19 -4.31
N ALA A 273 14.75 20.03 -3.66
CA ALA A 273 15.54 19.81 -2.46
C ALA A 273 15.81 18.31 -2.24
N LYS A 274 16.72 18.02 -1.30
CA LYS A 274 16.83 16.72 -0.66
C LYS A 274 16.47 16.84 0.81
N TYR A 275 16.01 15.76 1.43
CA TYR A 275 15.95 15.67 2.88
C TYR A 275 17.09 14.81 3.43
N LEU A 276 17.58 15.19 4.60
CA LEU A 276 18.56 14.41 5.37
C LEU A 276 17.89 13.98 6.67
N THR A 277 18.24 12.77 7.10
CA THR A 277 17.88 12.23 8.42
C THR A 277 18.49 13.07 9.56
N PRO A 278 18.02 12.96 10.82
CA PRO A 278 18.57 13.73 11.94
C PRO A 278 20.08 13.59 12.15
N SER A 279 20.66 12.43 11.82
CA SER A 279 22.13 12.22 11.86
C SER A 279 22.88 12.88 10.69
N GLY A 280 22.16 13.49 9.75
CA GLY A 280 22.72 14.15 8.57
C GLY A 280 22.96 13.23 7.38
N LYS A 281 22.48 11.97 7.41
CA LYS A 281 22.67 11.02 6.29
C LYS A 281 21.73 11.37 5.13
N ASP A 282 22.29 11.39 3.91
CA ASP A 282 21.55 11.35 2.65
C ASP A 282 21.27 9.88 2.30
N ILE A 283 20.00 9.48 2.34
CA ILE A 283 19.58 8.11 2.03
C ILE A 283 19.22 7.92 0.54
N HIS A 284 19.37 8.95 -0.29
CA HIS A 284 18.98 8.87 -1.70
C HIS A 284 19.77 7.81 -2.47
N GLY A 285 19.08 6.83 -3.04
CA GLY A 285 19.67 5.68 -3.73
C GLY A 285 20.21 4.58 -2.81
N TYR A 286 20.22 4.80 -1.49
CA TYR A 286 20.74 3.83 -0.51
C TYR A 286 19.64 3.21 0.34
N GLY A 287 18.64 4.00 0.75
CA GLY A 287 17.63 3.58 1.72
C GLY A 287 18.16 3.56 3.15
N LEU A 288 17.24 3.30 4.09
CA LEU A 288 17.51 2.97 5.48
C LEU A 288 17.76 1.47 5.59
N GLN A 289 18.77 1.11 6.39
CA GLN A 289 19.01 -0.28 6.77
C GLN A 289 18.16 -0.62 8.00
N PRO A 290 17.46 -1.76 8.01
CA PRO A 290 16.76 -2.20 9.21
C PRO A 290 17.78 -2.57 10.30
N ASP A 291 17.42 -2.36 11.57
CA ASP A 291 18.20 -2.84 12.72
C ASP A 291 18.16 -4.37 12.80
N TYR A 292 17.05 -4.97 12.36
CA TYR A 292 16.88 -6.42 12.23
C TYR A 292 16.38 -6.77 10.82
N GLN A 293 17.25 -7.37 10.02
CA GLN A 293 16.88 -7.85 8.70
C GLN A 293 16.04 -9.14 8.81
N VAL A 294 14.82 -9.10 8.30
CA VAL A 294 13.88 -10.23 8.23
C VAL A 294 13.16 -10.17 6.89
N GLU A 295 13.29 -11.22 6.08
CA GLU A 295 12.64 -11.32 4.77
C GLU A 295 11.20 -11.83 4.90
N LEU A 296 10.30 -11.37 4.01
CA LEU A 296 9.01 -12.02 3.81
C LEU A 296 9.14 -13.16 2.78
N PRO A 297 8.46 -14.30 2.98
CA PRO A 297 8.28 -15.28 1.92
C PRO A 297 7.64 -14.61 0.69
N ALA A 298 8.07 -15.00 -0.51
CA ALA A 298 7.59 -14.39 -1.77
C ALA A 298 6.06 -14.41 -1.89
N ALA A 299 5.42 -15.50 -1.44
CA ALA A 299 3.96 -15.60 -1.38
C ALA A 299 3.33 -14.50 -0.50
N LEU A 300 3.82 -14.27 0.72
CA LEU A 300 3.28 -13.23 1.61
C LEU A 300 3.66 -11.81 1.18
N LYS A 301 4.68 -11.69 0.34
CA LYS A 301 5.08 -10.43 -0.27
C LYS A 301 4.17 -10.05 -1.44
N TYR A 302 3.86 -11.02 -2.31
CA TYR A 302 3.21 -10.74 -3.59
C TYR A 302 1.73 -11.11 -3.67
N TYR A 303 1.13 -11.69 -2.62
CA TYR A 303 -0.27 -12.13 -2.68
C TYR A 303 -1.31 -11.03 -2.92
N ARG A 304 -0.97 -9.75 -2.67
CA ARG A 304 -1.87 -8.63 -2.95
C ARG A 304 -1.77 -8.11 -4.39
N TYR A 305 -0.75 -8.53 -5.15
CA TYR A 305 -0.64 -8.19 -6.57
C TYR A 305 -1.47 -9.19 -7.34
N PHE A 306 -2.46 -8.69 -8.07
CA PHE A 306 -3.27 -9.52 -8.96
C PHE A 306 -2.35 -10.37 -9.84
N LEU A 307 -2.56 -11.69 -9.85
CA LEU A 307 -1.88 -12.61 -10.74
C LEU A 307 -2.81 -12.90 -11.93
N PRO A 308 -2.73 -12.11 -13.01
CA PRO A 308 -3.67 -12.23 -14.12
C PRO A 308 -3.48 -13.54 -14.89
N GLY A 309 -4.59 -14.05 -15.41
CA GLY A 309 -4.59 -15.02 -16.51
C GLY A 309 -4.85 -16.45 -16.07
N ARG A 310 -4.60 -17.37 -17.02
CA ARG A 310 -4.90 -18.80 -16.88
C ARG A 310 -3.61 -19.60 -16.87
N LEU A 311 -3.33 -20.29 -15.77
CA LEU A 311 -2.20 -21.23 -15.69
C LEU A 311 -2.74 -22.66 -15.67
N SER A 312 -2.09 -23.55 -16.40
CA SER A 312 -2.50 -24.95 -16.51
C SER A 312 -1.29 -25.83 -16.74
N GLN A 313 -1.49 -27.14 -16.77
CA GLN A 313 -0.40 -28.09 -16.99
C GLN A 313 0.45 -27.71 -18.22
N GLY A 314 1.77 -27.63 -18.02
CA GLY A 314 2.73 -27.22 -19.04
C GLY A 314 3.03 -25.71 -19.09
N SER A 315 2.28 -24.86 -18.40
CA SER A 315 2.66 -23.45 -18.16
C SER A 315 4.02 -23.40 -17.44
N TYR A 316 4.80 -22.35 -17.71
CA TYR A 316 6.07 -22.11 -17.04
C TYR A 316 6.35 -20.62 -16.90
N GLY A 317 7.11 -20.22 -15.88
CA GLY A 317 7.45 -18.81 -15.63
C GLY A 317 7.37 -18.44 -14.15
N MET A 318 7.64 -17.17 -13.85
CA MET A 318 7.61 -16.63 -12.49
C MET A 318 6.20 -16.67 -11.90
N GLU A 319 5.16 -16.57 -12.74
CA GLU A 319 3.76 -16.65 -12.34
C GLU A 319 3.43 -18.05 -11.79
N VAL A 320 4.00 -19.09 -12.38
CA VAL A 320 3.84 -20.48 -11.91
C VAL A 320 4.60 -20.69 -10.60
N GLU A 321 5.84 -20.21 -10.51
CA GLU A 321 6.65 -20.29 -9.29
C GLU A 321 5.98 -19.57 -8.12
N LEU A 322 5.37 -18.41 -8.39
CA LEU A 322 4.62 -17.65 -7.41
C LEU A 322 3.36 -18.40 -6.96
N LEU A 323 2.57 -18.95 -7.88
CA LEU A 323 1.41 -19.80 -7.55
C LEU A 323 1.82 -21.01 -6.68
N GLN A 324 2.89 -21.69 -7.04
CA GLN A 324 3.40 -22.83 -6.26
C GLN A 324 3.83 -22.40 -4.86
N SER A 325 4.53 -21.26 -4.74
CA SER A 325 4.91 -20.69 -3.45
C SER A 325 3.70 -20.32 -2.59
N MET A 326 2.65 -19.79 -3.20
CA MET A 326 1.39 -19.46 -2.55
C MET A 326 0.68 -20.70 -2.00
N LEU A 327 0.53 -21.73 -2.82
CA LEU A 327 -0.02 -23.03 -2.41
C LEU A 327 0.81 -23.63 -1.25
N LYS A 328 2.13 -23.55 -1.33
CA LYS A 328 3.04 -24.01 -0.27
C LYS A 328 2.82 -23.28 1.06
N GLU A 329 2.64 -21.96 1.05
CA GLU A 329 2.34 -21.19 2.27
C GLU A 329 0.98 -21.54 2.89
N LEU A 330 0.00 -21.88 2.04
CA LEU A 330 -1.30 -22.40 2.46
C LEU A 330 -1.25 -23.86 2.96
N GLY A 331 -0.08 -24.51 2.90
CA GLY A 331 0.15 -25.85 3.44
C GLY A 331 -0.04 -26.98 2.43
N TYR A 332 -0.21 -26.69 1.14
CA TYR A 332 -0.27 -27.70 0.09
C TYR A 332 1.13 -28.18 -0.28
N THR A 333 1.27 -29.46 -0.59
CA THR A 333 2.55 -30.06 -0.98
C THR A 333 2.80 -29.77 -2.46
N VAL A 334 3.72 -28.85 -2.74
CA VAL A 334 4.18 -28.51 -4.09
C VAL A 334 5.57 -27.87 -4.01
N GLU A 335 6.43 -28.16 -4.98
CA GLU A 335 7.70 -27.45 -5.14
C GLU A 335 7.57 -26.24 -6.09
N ALA A 336 8.21 -25.13 -5.73
CA ALA A 336 8.21 -23.90 -6.49
C ALA A 336 9.33 -23.91 -7.55
N GLU A 337 9.14 -24.68 -8.61
CA GLU A 337 10.11 -24.87 -9.69
C GLU A 337 9.81 -24.01 -10.92
N GLY A 338 8.67 -23.30 -10.94
CA GLY A 338 8.27 -22.45 -12.06
C GLY A 338 7.77 -23.22 -13.29
N TYR A 339 7.53 -24.54 -13.15
CA TYR A 339 6.91 -25.38 -14.17
C TYR A 339 5.64 -26.05 -13.63
N PHE A 340 4.51 -25.85 -14.32
CA PHE A 340 3.19 -26.29 -13.87
C PHE A 340 3.04 -27.78 -14.19
N ASN A 341 3.60 -28.59 -13.30
CA ASN A 341 3.64 -30.05 -13.39
C ASN A 341 2.36 -30.69 -12.82
N GLN A 342 2.31 -32.03 -12.82
CA GLN A 342 1.18 -32.80 -12.28
C GLN A 342 0.97 -32.55 -10.77
N GLU A 343 2.04 -32.35 -10.00
CA GLU A 343 1.95 -32.01 -8.57
C GLU A 343 1.24 -30.66 -8.36
N THR A 344 1.52 -29.68 -9.21
CA THR A 344 0.84 -28.37 -9.17
C THR A 344 -0.65 -28.51 -9.50
N VAL A 345 -1.00 -29.34 -10.49
CA VAL A 345 -2.40 -29.64 -10.83
C VAL A 345 -3.14 -30.24 -9.62
N GLU A 346 -2.53 -31.21 -8.96
CA GLU A 346 -3.10 -31.91 -7.80
C GLU A 346 -3.23 -31.00 -6.57
N ALA A 347 -2.19 -30.21 -6.29
CA ALA A 347 -2.20 -29.23 -5.20
C ALA A 347 -3.28 -28.16 -5.43
N LEU A 348 -3.40 -27.64 -6.65
CA LEU A 348 -4.39 -26.63 -6.98
C LEU A 348 -5.82 -27.18 -6.97
N ALA A 349 -6.03 -28.39 -7.50
CA ALA A 349 -7.32 -29.06 -7.44
C ALA A 349 -7.75 -29.32 -5.99
N SER A 350 -6.81 -29.74 -5.13
CA SER A 350 -7.06 -29.93 -3.69
C SER A 350 -7.40 -28.61 -3.00
N PHE A 351 -6.71 -27.53 -3.36
CA PHE A 351 -7.03 -26.18 -2.87
C PHE A 351 -8.45 -25.76 -3.28
N GLN A 352 -8.78 -25.88 -4.57
CA GLN A 352 -10.09 -25.55 -5.13
C GLN A 352 -11.21 -26.32 -4.42
N GLU A 353 -11.05 -27.63 -4.24
CA GLU A 353 -12.02 -28.45 -3.50
C GLU A 353 -12.19 -27.95 -2.04
N GLY A 354 -11.07 -27.62 -1.38
CA GLY A 354 -11.06 -27.11 0.00
C GLY A 354 -11.80 -25.79 0.20
N VAL A 355 -11.86 -24.94 -0.82
CA VAL A 355 -12.58 -23.65 -0.79
C VAL A 355 -13.96 -23.71 -1.49
N GLY A 356 -14.39 -24.90 -1.93
CA GLY A 356 -15.71 -25.09 -2.55
C GLY A 356 -15.80 -24.70 -4.03
N LEU A 357 -14.66 -24.52 -4.71
CA LEU A 357 -14.59 -24.35 -6.16
C LEU A 357 -14.53 -25.69 -6.89
N PRO A 358 -14.87 -25.75 -8.20
CA PRO A 358 -14.63 -26.94 -9.01
C PRO A 358 -13.13 -27.28 -9.07
N ALA A 359 -12.78 -28.52 -8.70
CA ALA A 359 -11.41 -29.03 -8.67
C ALA A 359 -10.85 -29.28 -10.09
N THR A 360 -10.66 -28.21 -10.86
CA THR A 360 -10.21 -28.27 -12.25
C THR A 360 -8.70 -28.46 -12.37
N GLY A 361 -7.94 -28.11 -11.34
CA GLY A 361 -6.47 -28.08 -11.39
C GLY A 361 -5.91 -27.02 -12.34
N ILE A 362 -6.75 -26.07 -12.75
CA ILE A 362 -6.41 -24.93 -13.60
C ILE A 362 -6.54 -23.68 -12.75
N PHE A 363 -5.54 -22.80 -12.82
CA PHE A 363 -5.60 -21.49 -12.18
C PHE A 363 -6.38 -20.53 -13.07
N ASP A 364 -7.37 -19.89 -12.48
CA ASP A 364 -8.22 -18.86 -13.10
C ASP A 364 -8.55 -17.77 -12.07
N ASP A 365 -9.33 -16.77 -12.49
CA ASP A 365 -9.59 -15.59 -11.67
C ASP A 365 -10.39 -15.90 -10.40
N LEU A 366 -11.27 -16.92 -10.44
CA LEU A 366 -11.98 -17.41 -9.26
C LEU A 366 -11.01 -18.04 -8.27
N THR A 367 -10.11 -18.89 -8.78
CA THR A 367 -9.06 -19.51 -7.96
C THR A 367 -8.15 -18.45 -7.36
N TRP A 368 -7.82 -17.39 -8.09
CA TRP A 368 -7.04 -16.26 -7.58
C TRP A 368 -7.71 -15.58 -6.39
N VAL A 369 -9.01 -15.26 -6.49
CA VAL A 369 -9.76 -14.60 -5.41
C VAL A 369 -9.66 -15.42 -4.12
N GLU A 370 -9.97 -16.71 -4.18
CA GLU A 370 -9.92 -17.58 -3.00
C GLU A 370 -8.48 -17.77 -2.48
N LEU A 371 -7.50 -17.91 -3.38
CA LEU A 371 -6.09 -18.07 -3.01
C LEU A 371 -5.60 -16.85 -2.24
N ARG A 372 -5.95 -15.65 -2.71
CA ARG A 372 -5.64 -14.38 -2.06
C ARG A 372 -6.29 -14.28 -0.68
N GLU A 373 -7.57 -14.63 -0.54
CA GLU A 373 -8.27 -14.61 0.75
C GLU A 373 -7.59 -15.56 1.75
N GLY A 374 -7.24 -16.78 1.33
CA GLY A 374 -6.47 -17.72 2.15
C GLY A 374 -5.12 -17.14 2.59
N LEU A 375 -4.41 -16.47 1.70
CA LEU A 375 -3.12 -15.86 1.99
C LEU A 375 -3.21 -14.62 2.87
N GLU A 376 -4.29 -13.83 2.81
CA GLU A 376 -4.50 -12.70 3.74
C GLU A 376 -4.56 -13.21 5.18
N HIS A 377 -5.24 -14.34 5.43
CA HIS A 377 -5.27 -14.97 6.76
C HIS A 377 -3.89 -15.47 7.23
N ILE A 378 -3.11 -16.07 6.34
CA ILE A 378 -1.75 -16.50 6.64
C ILE A 378 -0.84 -15.30 6.87
N ALA A 379 -0.92 -14.25 6.04
CA ALA A 379 -0.14 -13.03 6.21
C ALA A 379 -0.43 -12.37 7.57
N ILE A 380 -1.68 -12.38 8.04
CA ILE A 380 -2.01 -11.84 9.36
C ILE A 380 -1.43 -12.68 10.51
N SER A 381 -1.38 -14.01 10.37
CA SER A 381 -1.04 -14.93 11.45
C SER A 381 0.44 -15.36 11.49
N ARG A 382 1.11 -15.38 10.33
CA ARG A 382 2.45 -15.96 10.14
C ARG A 382 3.48 -14.99 9.55
N ASP A 383 3.21 -13.68 9.59
CA ASP A 383 4.17 -12.66 9.16
C ASP A 383 5.44 -12.66 10.04
N PRO A 384 6.60 -13.12 9.54
CA PRO A 384 7.82 -13.22 10.34
C PRO A 384 8.38 -11.84 10.76
N GLN A 385 8.15 -10.79 9.96
CA GLN A 385 8.58 -9.44 10.31
C GLN A 385 7.74 -8.90 11.48
N LEU A 386 6.42 -9.09 11.41
CA LEU A 386 5.52 -8.72 12.51
C LEU A 386 5.82 -9.51 13.78
N GLN A 387 6.05 -10.83 13.68
CA GLN A 387 6.41 -11.64 14.84
C GLN A 387 7.73 -11.18 15.47
N LYS A 388 8.73 -10.84 14.66
CA LYS A 388 9.98 -10.27 15.18
C LYS A 388 9.76 -8.91 15.85
N ALA A 389 8.89 -8.07 15.30
CA ALA A 389 8.55 -6.81 15.94
C ALA A 389 7.83 -7.00 17.29
N ILE A 390 6.88 -7.95 17.38
CA ILE A 390 6.22 -8.32 18.64
C ILE A 390 7.26 -8.79 19.66
N GLU A 391 8.17 -9.69 19.28
CA GLU A 391 9.26 -10.17 20.14
C GLU A 391 10.09 -9.01 20.71
N LEU A 392 10.53 -8.08 19.85
CA LEU A 392 11.38 -6.95 20.23
C LEU A 392 10.67 -5.96 21.16
N THR A 393 9.34 -5.79 21.06
CA THR A 393 8.59 -4.98 22.03
C THR A 393 8.57 -5.59 23.44
N GLY A 394 8.83 -6.88 23.59
CA GLY A 394 8.95 -7.56 24.89
C GLY A 394 10.32 -7.38 25.56
N GLU A 395 11.34 -6.93 24.83
CA GLU A 395 12.73 -6.86 25.31
C GLU A 395 13.06 -5.50 25.95
N ALA A 396 12.67 -5.33 27.22
CA ALA A 396 12.85 -4.07 27.96
C ALA A 396 14.31 -3.54 28.03
N ASP A 397 15.30 -4.41 27.89
CA ASP A 397 16.72 -4.04 27.96
C ASP A 397 17.26 -3.42 26.66
N LEU A 398 16.66 -3.73 25.50
CA LEU A 398 17.03 -3.10 24.22
C LEU A 398 16.69 -1.60 24.23
N TRP A 399 15.56 -1.26 24.84
CA TRP A 399 15.08 0.12 24.91
C TRP A 399 15.87 1.01 25.87
N ARG A 400 16.35 0.45 26.99
CA ARG A 400 17.17 1.19 27.97
C ARG A 400 18.58 1.50 27.46
N ARG A 401 19.08 0.77 26.46
CA ARG A 401 20.41 0.97 25.88
C ARG A 401 20.47 2.07 24.83
N GLN A 402 19.37 2.34 24.12
CA GLN A 402 19.32 3.40 23.10
C GLN A 402 19.01 4.79 23.68
N GLY A 403 18.45 4.87 24.89
CA GLY A 403 18.20 6.15 25.60
C GLY A 403 19.41 6.74 26.34
N ARG A 404 20.65 6.32 26.05
CA ARG A 404 21.88 6.81 26.68
C ARG A 404 22.81 7.53 25.71
#